data_AF-A0A9W9ST79-F1
#
_entry.id   AF-A0A9W9ST79-F1
#
_cell.length_a   1.000
_cell.length_b   1.000
_cell.length_c   1.000
_cell.angle_alpha   90.00
_cell.angle_beta   90.00
_cell.angle_gamma   90.00
#
_symmetry.space_group_name_H-M   'P 1'
#
loop_
_entity.id
_entity.type
_entity.pdbx_description
1 polymer ?
#
loop_
_entity_poly.entity_id
_entity_poly.type
_entity_poly.pdbx_seq_one_letter_code
_entity_poly.pdbx_strand_id
1 'polypeptide(L)'
;MAKNVTGQIASGKTAIIGVMIKSNPNEGNQKVPLQSAREFQPGISITNACLYWGTTVDVLQMLENAVHIDVLGRRPQLSSALEKTWFVSISRSQRLVPWIWCYLYALGYFGE
;
A
#
# COMPACT_ATOMS: atom_id res chain seq x y z
N MET A 1 10.48 -6.97 -2.98
CA MET A 1 10.05 -5.80 -3.77
C MET A 1 9.97 -4.52 -2.94
N ALA A 2 9.08 -4.41 -1.94
CA ALA A 2 8.89 -3.18 -1.16
C ALA A 2 10.17 -2.57 -0.56
N LYS A 3 11.04 -3.41 0.03
CA LYS A 3 12.37 -3.01 0.54
C LYS A 3 13.27 -2.35 -0.52
N ASN A 4 13.17 -2.77 -1.77
CA ASN A 4 13.99 -2.21 -2.84
C ASN A 4 13.47 -0.82 -3.26
N VAL A 5 12.15 -0.68 -3.42
CA VAL A 5 11.53 0.60 -3.78
C VAL A 5 11.73 1.65 -2.67
N THR A 6 11.54 1.25 -1.41
CA THR A 6 11.80 2.12 -0.24
C THR A 6 13.26 2.58 -0.19
N GLY A 7 14.22 1.69 -0.44
CA GLY A 7 15.64 2.04 -0.55
C GLY A 7 15.93 3.05 -1.68
N GLN A 8 15.31 2.89 -2.86
CA GLN A 8 15.43 3.86 -3.94
C GLN A 8 14.87 5.24 -3.56
N ILE A 9 13.69 5.28 -2.94
CA ILE A 9 13.08 6.54 -2.46
C ILE A 9 14.00 7.22 -1.44
N ALA A 10 14.42 6.50 -0.40
CA ALA A 10 15.29 7.01 0.66
C ALA A 10 16.67 7.49 0.13
N SER A 11 17.10 6.98 -1.02
CA SER A 11 18.33 7.41 -1.71
C SER A 11 18.12 8.63 -2.63
N GLY A 12 16.94 9.27 -2.59
CA GLY A 12 16.63 10.48 -3.37
C GLY A 12 16.10 10.23 -4.78
N LYS A 13 15.63 9.02 -5.10
CA LYS A 13 15.09 8.72 -6.45
C LYS A 13 13.74 9.40 -6.66
N THR A 14 13.73 10.47 -7.45
CA THR A 14 12.53 11.30 -7.70
C THR A 14 11.58 10.79 -8.77
N ALA A 15 12.02 9.83 -9.60
CA ALA A 15 11.19 9.28 -10.68
C ALA A 15 10.07 8.34 -10.19
N ILE A 16 10.12 7.92 -8.92
CA ILE A 16 9.12 7.03 -8.31
C ILE A 16 8.02 7.90 -7.72
N ILE A 17 6.88 7.99 -8.43
CA ILE A 17 5.74 8.82 -8.03
C ILE A 17 4.69 8.06 -7.22
N GLY A 18 4.85 6.74 -7.06
CA GLY A 18 3.92 5.90 -6.33
C GLY A 18 4.21 4.42 -6.49
N VAL A 19 3.56 3.61 -5.65
CA VAL A 19 3.57 2.15 -5.73
C VAL A 19 2.16 1.62 -5.80
N MET A 20 2.01 0.36 -6.16
CA MET A 20 0.75 -0.38 -6.10
C MET A 20 0.97 -1.62 -5.25
N ILE A 21 0.17 -1.77 -4.19
CA ILE A 21 0.19 -2.94 -3.31
C ILE A 21 -1.18 -3.60 -3.41
N LYS A 22 -1.24 -4.92 -3.58
CA LYS A 22 -2.49 -5.71 -3.48
C LYS A 22 -2.53 -6.39 -2.12
N SER A 23 -3.50 -6.03 -1.29
CA SER A 23 -3.70 -6.62 0.04
C SER A 23 -5.17 -6.94 0.33
N ASN A 24 -5.36 -7.81 1.33
CA ASN A 24 -6.65 -8.20 1.86
C ASN A 24 -6.50 -8.48 3.38
N PRO A 25 -7.58 -8.57 4.18
CA PRO A 25 -7.48 -8.94 5.58
C PRO A 25 -6.72 -10.24 5.80
N ASN A 26 -6.89 -11.23 4.92
CA ASN A 26 -6.17 -12.50 4.94
C ASN A 26 -5.28 -12.64 3.70
N GLU A 27 -4.16 -13.34 3.82
CA GLU A 27 -3.22 -13.51 2.72
C GLU A 27 -3.68 -14.52 1.66
N GLY A 28 -2.97 -14.52 0.53
CA GLY A 28 -3.13 -15.53 -0.50
C GLY A 28 -4.36 -15.33 -1.37
N ASN A 29 -4.82 -16.43 -1.97
CA ASN A 29 -6.02 -16.48 -2.78
C ASN A 29 -6.76 -17.81 -2.59
N GLN A 30 -8.01 -17.84 -3.04
CA GLN A 30 -8.88 -19.00 -3.04
C GLN A 30 -9.52 -19.19 -4.42
N LYS A 31 -9.88 -20.44 -4.75
CA LYS A 31 -10.64 -20.74 -5.96
C LYS A 31 -12.11 -20.41 -5.75
N VAL A 32 -12.82 -20.14 -6.84
CA VAL A 32 -14.28 -20.00 -6.82
C VAL A 32 -14.89 -21.38 -6.55
N PRO A 33 -15.64 -21.57 -5.45
CA PRO A 33 -16.31 -22.83 -5.15
C PRO A 33 -17.41 -23.10 -6.18
N LEU A 34 -17.55 -24.37 -6.59
CA LEU A 34 -18.50 -24.78 -7.64
C LEU A 34 -19.93 -24.93 -7.14
N GLN A 35 -20.11 -25.19 -5.84
CA GLN A 35 -21.39 -25.61 -5.28
C GLN A 35 -22.12 -24.49 -4.54
N SER A 36 -21.41 -23.68 -3.74
CA SER A 36 -22.04 -22.62 -2.97
C SER A 36 -21.14 -21.41 -2.75
N ALA A 37 -21.72 -20.21 -2.90
CA ALA A 37 -21.10 -18.96 -2.48
C ALA A 37 -20.87 -18.88 -0.96
N ARG A 38 -21.47 -19.77 -0.15
CA ARG A 38 -21.26 -19.81 1.31
C ARG A 38 -19.90 -20.40 1.71
N GLU A 39 -19.21 -21.06 0.77
CA GLU A 39 -17.90 -21.66 1.01
C GLU A 39 -16.74 -20.66 0.88
N PHE A 40 -17.03 -19.42 0.45
CA PHE A 40 -16.01 -18.38 0.40
C PHE A 40 -15.47 -18.07 1.79
N GLN A 41 -14.16 -18.14 1.94
CA GLN A 41 -13.49 -17.65 3.13
C GLN A 41 -13.46 -16.12 3.07
N PRO A 42 -13.97 -15.41 4.09
CA PRO A 42 -14.01 -13.95 4.08
C PRO A 42 -12.59 -13.37 4.09
N GLY A 43 -12.37 -12.31 3.32
CA GLY A 43 -11.09 -11.58 3.30
C GLY A 43 -9.94 -12.29 2.59
N ILE A 44 -10.19 -13.35 1.80
CA ILE A 44 -9.20 -14.00 0.92
C ILE A 44 -9.55 -13.71 -0.55
N SER A 45 -8.57 -13.30 -1.35
CA SER A 45 -8.77 -12.91 -2.76
C SER A 45 -9.24 -14.09 -3.61
N ILE A 46 -10.16 -13.87 -4.57
CA ILE A 46 -10.56 -14.89 -5.56
C ILE A 46 -9.79 -14.80 -6.88
N THR A 47 -8.85 -13.84 -6.97
CA THR A 47 -8.02 -13.61 -8.16
C THR A 47 -6.56 -13.92 -7.84
N ASN A 48 -5.70 -12.91 -7.82
CA ASN A 48 -4.30 -13.05 -7.47
C ASN A 48 -4.13 -13.04 -5.95
N ALA A 49 -3.08 -13.72 -5.48
CA ALA A 49 -2.67 -13.71 -4.09
C ALA A 49 -2.44 -12.27 -3.59
N CYS A 50 -2.95 -11.98 -2.39
CA CYS A 50 -2.82 -10.69 -1.73
C CYS A 50 -1.93 -10.79 -0.49
N LEU A 51 -1.29 -9.68 -0.14
CA LEU A 51 -0.60 -9.54 1.14
C LEU A 51 -1.60 -9.54 2.30
N TYR A 52 -1.18 -10.13 3.42
CA TYR A 52 -1.87 -9.96 4.70
C TYR A 52 -1.92 -8.49 5.12
N TRP A 53 -2.97 -8.11 5.84
CA TRP A 53 -3.14 -6.73 6.30
C TRP A 53 -2.02 -6.27 7.23
N GLY A 54 -1.60 -7.11 8.20
CA GLY A 54 -0.49 -6.77 9.09
C GLY A 54 0.79 -6.43 8.33
N THR A 55 1.17 -7.30 7.38
CA THR A 55 2.33 -7.07 6.51
C THR A 55 2.14 -5.84 5.61
N THR A 56 0.90 -5.50 5.25
CA THR A 56 0.60 -4.29 4.47
C THR A 56 0.87 -3.03 5.29
N VAL A 57 0.49 -3.02 6.57
CA VAL A 57 0.79 -1.91 7.49
C VAL A 57 2.30 -1.71 7.60
N ASP A 58 3.06 -2.80 7.77
CA ASP A 58 4.53 -2.74 7.82
C ASP A 58 5.12 -2.12 6.53
N VAL A 59 4.62 -2.54 5.36
CA VAL A 59 5.08 -1.98 4.07
C VAL A 59 4.74 -0.49 3.95
N LEU A 60 3.57 -0.06 4.40
CA LEU A 60 3.16 1.35 4.38
C LEU A 60 4.05 2.20 5.29
N GLN A 61 4.36 1.73 6.50
CA GLN A 61 5.28 2.40 7.42
C GLN A 61 6.70 2.50 6.84
N MET A 62 7.17 1.44 6.17
CA MET A 62 8.46 1.48 5.49
C MET A 62 8.52 2.52 4.37
N LEU A 63 7.43 2.67 3.61
CA LEU A 63 7.34 3.67 2.54
C LEU A 63 7.22 5.08 3.10
N GLU A 64 6.45 5.28 4.16
CA GLU A 64 6.37 6.54 4.90
C GLU A 64 7.77 6.98 5.37
N ASN A 65 8.50 6.10 6.04
CA ASN A 65 9.86 6.38 6.53
C ASN A 65 10.81 6.75 5.38
N ALA A 66 10.72 6.05 4.25
CA ALA A 66 11.56 6.35 3.09
C ALA A 66 11.27 7.75 2.51
N VAL A 67 9.99 8.12 2.39
CA VAL A 67 9.59 9.46 1.92
C VAL A 67 10.02 10.52 2.94
N HIS A 68 9.89 10.24 4.24
CA HIS A 68 10.34 11.14 5.30
C HIS A 68 11.83 11.46 5.17
N ILE A 69 12.68 10.42 5.00
CA ILE A 69 14.12 10.56 4.81
C ILE A 69 14.43 11.40 3.56
N ASP A 70 13.78 11.09 2.42
CA ASP A 70 14.00 11.81 1.16
C ASP A 70 13.59 13.29 1.25
N VAL A 71 12.43 13.59 1.86
CA VAL A 71 11.97 14.98 2.01
C VAL A 71 12.89 15.75 2.95
N LEU A 72 13.29 15.18 4.10
CA LEU A 72 14.22 15.86 5.01
C LEU A 72 15.62 16.05 4.42
N GLY A 73 16.10 15.08 3.62
CA GLY A 73 17.36 15.21 2.91
C GLY A 73 17.37 16.39 1.93
N ARG A 74 16.21 16.72 1.33
CA ARG A 74 16.07 17.83 0.37
C ARG A 74 15.60 19.14 1.00
N ARG A 75 14.80 19.08 2.06
CA ARG A 75 14.12 20.20 2.70
C ARG A 75 14.18 20.07 4.24
N PRO A 76 15.38 20.16 4.87
CA PRO A 76 15.55 19.96 6.31
C PRO A 76 14.73 20.94 7.16
N GLN A 77 14.42 22.13 6.62
CA GLN A 77 13.56 23.13 7.23
C GLN A 77 12.11 22.67 7.47
N LEU A 78 11.66 21.60 6.79
CA LEU A 78 10.29 21.08 6.91
C LEU A 78 10.11 20.03 8.03
N SER A 79 11.14 19.76 8.83
CA SER A 79 11.08 18.77 9.92
C SER A 79 9.86 18.92 10.84
N SER A 80 9.57 20.14 11.31
CA SER A 80 8.42 20.42 12.17
C SER A 80 7.04 20.33 11.48
N ALA A 81 6.99 20.42 10.14
CA ALA A 81 5.76 20.35 9.35
C ALA A 81 5.41 18.90 8.95
N LEU A 82 6.42 18.06 8.75
CA LEU A 82 6.27 16.66 8.41
C LEU A 82 5.74 15.81 9.56
N GLU A 83 5.96 16.21 10.83
CA GLU A 83 5.35 15.52 11.98
C GLU A 83 3.81 15.58 11.97
N LYS A 84 3.21 16.50 11.21
CA LYS A 84 1.78 16.83 11.29
C LYS A 84 0.97 16.47 10.05
N THR A 85 1.63 15.98 8.99
CA THR A 85 0.99 15.91 7.66
C THR A 85 1.46 14.69 6.87
N TRP A 86 0.82 13.54 7.10
CA TRP A 86 0.96 12.35 6.24
C TRP A 86 -0.40 11.90 5.75
N PHE A 87 -0.56 11.86 4.43
CA PHE A 87 -1.78 11.36 3.80
C PHE A 87 -1.43 10.12 2.98
N VAL A 88 -1.84 8.95 3.47
CA VAL A 88 -1.94 7.75 2.63
C VAL A 88 -3.25 7.85 1.85
N SER A 89 -3.18 8.10 0.55
CA SER A 89 -4.37 8.09 -0.30
C SER A 89 -4.76 6.64 -0.59
N ILE A 90 -5.80 6.16 0.10
CA ILE A 90 -6.36 4.82 -0.12
C ILE A 90 -7.35 4.93 -1.28
N SER A 91 -6.90 4.59 -2.47
CA SER A 91 -7.78 4.41 -3.62
C SER A 91 -8.45 3.03 -3.52
N ARG A 92 -9.71 3.00 -3.11
CA ARG A 92 -10.53 1.77 -3.23
C ARG A 92 -10.75 1.49 -4.71
N SER A 93 -9.92 0.62 -5.29
CA SER A 93 -10.14 0.14 -6.65
C SER A 93 -11.04 -1.09 -6.64
N GLN A 94 -12.21 -0.93 -7.27
CA GLN A 94 -13.18 -1.95 -7.71
C GLN A 94 -14.12 -2.56 -6.66
N ARG A 95 -15.16 -1.80 -6.32
CA ARG A 95 -16.44 -2.33 -5.81
C ARG A 95 -17.26 -2.94 -6.98
N LEU A 96 -16.70 -3.90 -7.72
CA LEU A 96 -17.43 -4.56 -8.82
C LEU A 96 -18.26 -5.76 -8.32
N VAL A 97 -17.92 -6.34 -7.16
CA VAL A 97 -18.65 -7.44 -6.53
C VAL A 97 -18.36 -7.46 -5.01
N PRO A 98 -19.33 -7.78 -4.12
CA PRO A 98 -19.17 -7.68 -2.66
C PRO A 98 -18.04 -8.51 -2.05
N TRP A 99 -17.48 -9.45 -2.82
CA TRP A 99 -16.54 -10.49 -2.39
C TRP A 99 -15.11 -10.26 -2.90
N ILE A 100 -14.88 -9.23 -3.72
CA ILE A 100 -13.54 -8.88 -4.24
C ILE A 100 -13.03 -7.69 -3.43
N TRP A 101 -12.21 -7.98 -2.42
CA TRP A 101 -11.53 -6.97 -1.62
C TRP A 101 -10.05 -7.00 -2.02
N CYS A 102 -9.63 -6.00 -2.79
CA CYS A 102 -8.24 -5.73 -3.11
C CYS A 102 -8.01 -4.25 -2.85
N TYR A 103 -7.27 -3.92 -1.79
CA TYR A 103 -6.94 -2.53 -1.52
C TYR A 103 -5.74 -2.11 -2.34
N LEU A 104 -5.86 -0.97 -3.01
CA LEU A 104 -4.79 -0.33 -3.77
C LEU A 104 -4.30 0.87 -2.96
N TYR A 105 -3.01 0.91 -2.67
CA TYR A 105 -2.41 2.02 -1.95
C TYR A 105 -1.51 2.76 -2.92
N ALA A 106 -1.76 4.05 -3.10
CA ALA A 106 -0.87 4.96 -3.80
C ALA A 106 -0.36 5.98 -2.78
N LEU A 107 0.96 6.11 -2.69
CA LEU A 107 1.60 7.16 -1.90
C LEU A 107 1.99 8.27 -2.85
N GLY A 108 1.52 9.49 -2.57
CA GLY A 108 1.88 10.69 -3.28
C GLY A 108 2.32 11.74 -2.28
N TYR A 109 3.47 12.37 -2.53
CA TYR A 109 3.87 13.59 -1.85
C TYR A 109 3.53 14.76 -2.79
N PHE A 110 2.47 15.51 -2.47
CA PHE A 110 2.19 16.79 -3.11
C PHE A 110 2.88 17.87 -2.29
N GLY A 111 4.09 18.23 -2.69
CA GLY A 111 4.71 19.47 -2.25
C GLY A 111 4.58 20.47 -3.39
N GLU A 112 3.95 21.62 -3.12
CA GLU A 112 4.22 22.84 -3.90
C GLU A 112 5.73 23.19 -3.84
#